data_AF-A0A945R447-F1
#
_entry.id   AF-A0A945R447-F1
#
_cell.length_a   1.000
_cell.length_b   1.000
_cell.length_c   1.000
_cell.angle_alpha   90.00
_cell.angle_beta   90.00
_cell.angle_gamma   90.00
#
_symmetry.space_group_name_H-M   'P 1'
#
loop_
_entity.id
_entity.type
_entity.pdbx_description
1 polymer ?
#
loop_
_entity_poly.entity_id
_entity_poly.type
_entity_poly.pdbx_seq_one_letter_code
_entity_poly.pdbx_strand_id
1 'polypeptide(L)'
;MSITAPGHIVSLLIILIFFVGGCSSSVANKTNPLNNTEELAALKKTLAQQEELLDRLQVLTTDQLLRSNEIEESMPPRDLLESLQKGFIELQKKTVILEKQLSELKKSLETSKSKEKSSKSSANNFSINQEKIILGLVSLQSGNPDQAVEHMQDILKAKKATKLKGDILMAIGNGFLAQGHSKQAASHYGLFLRAYPKSRHTPQALYYLGQAMKDLGE
;
A
#
# COMPACT_ATOMS: atom_id res chain seq x y z
N MET A 1 -31.86 -35.17 -23.04
CA MET A 1 -32.72 -36.21 -22.46
C MET A 1 -32.85 -35.97 -20.96
N SER A 2 -34.08 -35.65 -20.56
CA SER A 2 -34.78 -35.94 -19.28
C SER A 2 -34.07 -35.88 -17.92
N ILE A 3 -34.49 -34.91 -17.11
CA ILE A 3 -35.10 -35.00 -15.75
C ILE A 3 -34.78 -36.26 -14.93
N THR A 4 -34.31 -36.10 -13.68
CA THR A 4 -34.94 -36.68 -12.47
C THR A 4 -34.59 -35.87 -11.22
N ALA A 5 -35.64 -35.47 -10.50
CA ALA A 5 -35.65 -34.61 -9.31
C ALA A 5 -35.21 -35.33 -8.02
N PRO A 6 -34.75 -34.60 -6.98
CA PRO A 6 -34.47 -35.18 -5.67
C PRO A 6 -35.75 -35.32 -4.83
N GLY A 7 -36.75 -36.03 -5.37
CA GLY A 7 -38.00 -36.38 -4.66
C GLY A 7 -37.90 -37.66 -3.82
N HIS A 8 -36.78 -38.38 -3.89
CA HIS A 8 -36.65 -39.72 -3.28
C HIS A 8 -35.97 -39.76 -1.91
N ILE A 9 -35.28 -38.69 -1.49
CA ILE A 9 -34.61 -38.67 -0.18
C ILE A 9 -35.62 -38.44 0.97
N VAL A 10 -36.69 -37.68 0.71
CA VAL A 10 -37.72 -37.37 1.72
C VAL A 10 -38.64 -38.57 1.98
N SER A 11 -38.83 -39.46 1.00
CA SER A 11 -39.73 -40.63 1.13
C SER A 11 -39.15 -41.74 2.01
N LEU A 12 -37.82 -41.91 2.03
CA LEU A 12 -37.14 -42.94 2.84
C LEU A 12 -37.13 -42.62 4.35
N LEU A 13 -37.26 -41.35 4.75
CA LEU A 13 -37.28 -40.96 6.16
C LEU A 13 -38.64 -41.23 6.84
N ILE A 14 -39.73 -41.29 6.06
CA ILE A 14 -41.09 -41.48 6.59
C ILE A 14 -41.38 -42.96 6.90
N ILE A 15 -40.69 -43.90 6.24
CA ILE A 15 -40.94 -45.34 6.41
C ILE A 15 -40.23 -45.92 7.65
N LEU A 16 -39.15 -45.28 8.14
CA LEU A 16 -38.42 -45.79 9.31
C LEU A 16 -39.12 -45.50 10.66
N ILE A 17 -40.11 -44.60 10.70
CA ILE A 17 -40.83 -44.26 11.94
C ILE A 17 -41.93 -45.28 12.29
N PHE A 18 -42.33 -46.16 11.37
CA PHE A 18 -43.41 -47.12 11.59
C PHE A 18 -42.98 -48.48 12.17
N PHE A 19 -41.69 -48.75 12.37
CA PHE A 19 -41.20 -50.11 12.68
C PHE A 19 -40.84 -50.39 14.15
N VAL A 20 -41.21 -49.53 15.10
CA VAL A 20 -41.09 -49.85 16.54
C VAL A 20 -42.43 -49.73 17.26
N GLY A 21 -43.52 -50.05 16.54
CA GLY A 21 -44.83 -50.27 17.11
C GLY A 21 -45.10 -51.76 17.29
N GLY A 22 -44.75 -52.32 18.45
CA GLY A 22 -45.32 -53.61 18.86
C GLY A 22 -44.43 -54.49 19.72
N CYS A 23 -44.61 -54.42 21.03
CA CYS A 23 -44.81 -55.59 21.91
C CYS A 23 -45.31 -55.13 23.29
N SER A 24 -46.38 -55.77 23.76
CA SER A 24 -46.72 -56.16 25.14
C SER A 24 -46.02 -55.43 26.30
N SER A 25 -46.68 -54.99 27.36
CA SER A 25 -47.86 -55.53 28.04
C SER A 25 -48.19 -54.62 29.22
N SER A 26 -49.43 -54.70 29.70
CA SER A 26 -49.85 -54.56 31.10
C SER A 26 -48.97 -53.75 32.04
N VAL A 27 -49.49 -52.62 32.53
CA VAL A 27 -49.66 -52.35 33.97
C VAL A 27 -50.34 -50.99 34.10
N ALA A 28 -51.52 -51.01 34.72
CA ALA A 28 -52.17 -49.80 35.21
C ALA A 28 -51.28 -49.20 36.31
N ASN A 29 -50.66 -48.05 36.05
CA ASN A 29 -50.10 -47.22 37.10
C ASN A 29 -50.84 -45.89 37.12
N LYS A 30 -51.48 -45.62 38.26
CA LYS A 30 -52.11 -44.34 38.60
C LYS A 30 -51.11 -43.22 38.34
N THR A 31 -51.40 -42.36 37.36
CA THR A 31 -50.67 -41.12 37.14
C THR A 31 -50.98 -40.17 38.29
N ASN A 32 -50.00 -40.01 39.19
CA ASN A 32 -50.05 -39.03 40.25
C ASN A 32 -49.97 -37.62 39.63
N PRO A 33 -50.87 -36.68 39.96
CA PRO A 33 -50.84 -35.31 39.43
C PRO A 33 -49.56 -34.53 39.76
N LEU A 34 -48.74 -35.05 40.69
CA LEU A 34 -47.44 -34.48 41.06
C LEU A 34 -46.36 -34.67 39.97
N ASN A 35 -46.30 -35.85 39.32
CA ASN A 35 -45.28 -36.14 38.30
C ASN A 35 -45.48 -35.30 37.03
N ASN A 36 -46.74 -35.07 36.63
CA ASN A 36 -47.06 -34.24 35.47
C ASN A 36 -46.69 -32.76 35.68
N THR A 37 -46.64 -32.30 36.93
CA THR A 37 -46.27 -30.92 37.27
C THR A 37 -44.75 -30.72 37.21
N GLU A 38 -43.98 -31.70 37.66
CA GLU A 38 -42.51 -31.70 37.56
C GLU A 38 -42.04 -31.79 36.09
N GLU A 39 -42.67 -32.64 35.28
CA GLU A 39 -42.39 -32.73 33.85
C GLU A 39 -42.72 -31.43 33.10
N LEU A 40 -43.83 -30.76 33.46
CA LEU A 40 -44.20 -29.46 32.90
C LEU A 40 -43.18 -28.37 33.28
N ALA A 41 -42.67 -28.38 34.51
CA ALA A 41 -41.64 -27.44 34.96
C ALA A 41 -40.30 -27.69 34.24
N ALA A 42 -39.92 -28.96 34.05
CA ALA A 42 -38.75 -29.34 33.28
C ALA A 42 -38.86 -28.92 31.81
N LEU A 43 -40.02 -29.12 31.17
CA LEU A 43 -40.28 -28.67 29.80
C LEU A 43 -40.17 -27.14 29.66
N LYS A 44 -40.74 -26.37 30.59
CA LYS A 44 -40.62 -24.90 30.59
C LYS A 44 -39.17 -24.45 30.72
N LYS A 45 -38.39 -25.12 31.58
CA LYS A 45 -36.96 -24.84 31.74
C LYS A 45 -36.18 -25.13 30.45
N THR A 46 -36.46 -26.24 29.80
CA THR A 46 -35.84 -26.60 28.52
C THR A 46 -36.20 -25.61 27.41
N LEU A 47 -37.45 -25.14 27.36
CA LEU A 47 -37.87 -24.10 26.40
C LEU A 47 -37.11 -22.79 26.63
N ALA A 48 -37.00 -22.35 27.89
CA ALA A 48 -36.22 -21.15 28.22
C ALA A 48 -34.73 -21.31 27.86
N GLN A 49 -34.15 -22.50 28.06
CA GLN A 49 -32.78 -22.80 27.64
C GLN A 49 -32.63 -22.80 26.12
N GLN A 50 -33.61 -23.31 25.37
CA GLN A 50 -33.59 -23.26 23.91
C GLN A 50 -33.71 -21.83 23.38
N GLU A 51 -34.54 -20.99 24.00
CA GLU A 51 -34.69 -19.58 23.65
C GLU A 51 -33.37 -18.81 23.87
N GLU A 52 -32.69 -19.03 25.00
CA GLU A 52 -31.37 -18.44 25.26
C GLU A 52 -30.32 -18.91 24.26
N LEU A 53 -30.34 -20.19 23.88
CA LEU A 53 -29.42 -20.74 22.88
C LEU A 53 -29.67 -20.10 21.51
N LEU A 54 -30.94 -19.89 21.16
CA LEU A 54 -31.33 -19.24 19.91
C LEU A 54 -30.85 -17.78 19.87
N ASP A 55 -31.00 -17.04 20.96
CA ASP A 55 -30.53 -15.65 21.09
C ASP A 55 -29.00 -15.56 20.97
N ARG A 56 -28.26 -16.44 21.66
CA ARG A 56 -26.80 -16.52 21.53
C ARG A 56 -26.36 -16.81 20.09
N LEU A 57 -27.06 -17.71 19.39
CA LEU A 57 -26.76 -18.01 17.99
C LEU A 57 -27.02 -16.80 17.09
N GLN A 58 -28.09 -16.06 17.31
CA GLN A 58 -28.37 -14.83 16.56
C GLN A 58 -27.26 -13.80 16.77
N VAL A 59 -26.86 -13.55 18.02
CA VAL A 59 -25.76 -12.62 18.36
C VAL A 59 -24.46 -13.04 17.65
N LEU A 60 -24.06 -14.30 17.74
CA LEU A 60 -22.86 -14.81 17.07
C LEU A 60 -22.95 -14.67 15.54
N THR A 61 -24.13 -14.89 14.97
CA THR A 61 -24.35 -14.72 13.53
C THR A 61 -24.19 -13.26 13.12
N THR A 62 -24.71 -12.32 13.93
CA THR A 62 -24.56 -10.88 13.65
C THR A 62 -23.12 -10.40 13.80
N ASP A 63 -22.38 -10.87 14.82
CA ASP A 63 -20.97 -10.53 15.02
C ASP A 63 -20.11 -11.05 13.86
N GLN A 64 -20.38 -12.28 13.41
CA GLN A 64 -19.67 -12.87 12.28
C GLN A 64 -19.93 -12.10 10.97
N LEU A 65 -21.17 -11.68 10.74
CA LEU A 65 -21.55 -10.89 9.56
C LEU A 65 -20.90 -9.50 9.57
N LEU A 66 -20.87 -8.84 10.74
CA LEU A 66 -20.23 -7.54 10.89
C LEU A 66 -18.72 -7.65 10.61
N ARG A 67 -18.06 -8.65 11.22
CA ARG A 67 -16.64 -8.92 11.00
C ARG A 67 -16.33 -9.24 9.54
N SER A 68 -17.18 -10.01 8.85
CA SER A 68 -16.97 -10.29 7.42
C SER A 68 -17.12 -9.03 6.57
N ASN A 69 -18.08 -8.16 6.88
CA ASN A 69 -18.28 -6.91 6.18
C ASN A 69 -17.08 -5.95 6.38
N GLU A 70 -16.58 -5.82 7.60
CA GLU A 70 -15.37 -5.03 7.92
C GLU A 70 -14.14 -5.54 7.15
N ILE A 71 -13.99 -6.87 7.03
CA ILE A 71 -12.89 -7.47 6.26
C ILE A 71 -13.04 -7.15 4.77
N GLU A 72 -14.24 -7.27 4.20
CA GLU A 72 -14.51 -6.95 2.79
C GLU A 72 -14.23 -5.47 2.47
N GLU A 73 -14.58 -4.55 3.37
CA GLU A 73 -14.29 -3.12 3.22
C GLU A 73 -12.80 -2.77 3.36
N SER A 74 -12.06 -3.53 4.17
CA SER A 74 -10.63 -3.31 4.39
C SER A 74 -9.73 -3.88 3.28
N MET A 75 -10.23 -4.82 2.49
CA MET A 75 -9.45 -5.45 1.43
C MET A 75 -9.41 -4.57 0.18
N PRO A 76 -8.23 -4.17 -0.31
CA PRO A 76 -8.14 -3.42 -1.56
C PRO A 76 -8.71 -4.26 -2.72
N PRO A 77 -9.43 -3.64 -3.68
CA PRO A 77 -10.01 -4.35 -4.82
C PRO A 77 -8.97 -5.21 -5.54
N ARG A 78 -9.34 -6.44 -5.92
CA ARG A 78 -8.42 -7.36 -6.60
C ARG A 78 -7.85 -6.76 -7.89
N ASP A 79 -8.66 -6.02 -8.64
CA ASP A 79 -8.24 -5.35 -9.86
C ASP A 79 -7.13 -4.31 -9.61
N LEU A 80 -7.18 -3.63 -8.46
CA LEU A 80 -6.15 -2.68 -8.05
C LEU A 80 -4.83 -3.42 -7.74
N LEU A 81 -4.91 -4.53 -6.99
CA LEU A 81 -3.73 -5.35 -6.69
C LEU A 81 -3.10 -5.91 -7.97
N GLU A 82 -3.91 -6.37 -8.93
CA GLU A 82 -3.44 -6.87 -10.22
C GLU A 82 -2.83 -5.75 -11.08
N SER A 83 -3.45 -4.57 -11.11
CA SER A 83 -2.92 -3.40 -11.81
C SER A 83 -1.56 -2.97 -11.24
N LEU A 84 -1.44 -2.92 -9.92
CA LEU A 84 -0.18 -2.60 -9.23
C LEU A 84 0.90 -3.63 -9.54
N GLN A 85 0.57 -4.92 -9.50
CA GLN A 85 1.51 -5.99 -9.83
C GLN A 85 1.99 -5.88 -11.29
N LYS A 86 1.08 -5.62 -12.24
CA LYS A 86 1.43 -5.40 -13.65
C LYS A 86 2.34 -4.18 -13.83
N GLY A 87 2.02 -3.07 -13.16
CA GLY A 87 2.86 -1.87 -13.17
C GLY A 87 4.27 -2.14 -12.64
N PHE A 88 4.39 -2.93 -11.56
CA PHE A 88 5.68 -3.31 -11.00
C PHE A 88 6.51 -4.16 -11.98
N ILE A 89 5.90 -5.12 -12.65
CA ILE A 89 6.54 -5.96 -13.67
C ILE A 89 7.03 -5.11 -14.85
N GLU A 90 6.20 -4.17 -15.34
CA GLU A 90 6.56 -3.28 -16.44
C GLU A 90 7.75 -2.38 -16.06
N LEU A 91 7.74 -1.84 -14.84
CA LEU A 91 8.85 -1.04 -14.31
C LEU A 91 10.13 -1.86 -14.24
N GLN A 92 10.10 -3.08 -13.69
CA GLN A 92 11.27 -3.95 -13.65
C GLN A 92 11.82 -4.23 -15.06
N LYS A 93 10.95 -4.52 -16.03
CA LYS A 93 11.36 -4.72 -17.43
C LYS A 93 12.05 -3.47 -18.00
N LYS A 94 11.49 -2.28 -17.75
CA LYS A 94 12.07 -1.01 -18.19
C LYS A 94 13.44 -0.76 -17.55
N THR A 95 13.60 -1.06 -16.26
CA THR A 95 14.87 -0.95 -15.55
C THR A 95 15.94 -1.85 -16.17
N VAL A 96 15.63 -3.12 -16.44
CA VAL A 96 16.57 -4.06 -17.07
C VAL A 96 17.01 -3.57 -18.46
N ILE A 97 16.09 -3.01 -19.25
CA ILE A 97 16.42 -2.44 -20.57
C ILE A 97 17.38 -1.24 -20.42
N LEU A 98 17.09 -0.34 -19.48
CA LEU A 98 17.93 0.81 -19.20
C LEU A 98 19.33 0.41 -18.73
N GLU A 99 19.43 -0.59 -17.84
CA GLU A 99 20.71 -1.12 -17.38
C GLU A 99 21.54 -1.70 -18.54
N LYS A 100 20.89 -2.43 -19.45
CA LYS A 100 21.54 -2.94 -20.65
C LYS A 100 22.05 -1.80 -21.54
N GLN A 101 21.21 -0.79 -21.81
CA GLN A 101 21.60 0.37 -22.60
C GLN A 101 22.77 1.13 -21.97
N LEU A 102 22.74 1.30 -20.65
CA LEU A 102 23.85 1.90 -19.90
C LEU A 102 25.13 1.07 -20.01
N SER A 103 25.03 -0.27 -19.98
CA SER A 103 26.19 -1.15 -20.15
C SER A 103 26.80 -1.04 -21.55
N GLU A 104 25.98 -0.95 -22.60
CA GLU A 104 26.41 -0.81 -24.00
C GLU A 104 27.05 0.56 -24.25
N LEU A 105 26.46 1.62 -23.71
CA LEU A 105 27.02 2.97 -23.74
C LEU A 105 28.35 3.03 -23.00
N LYS A 106 28.44 2.42 -21.81
CA LYS A 106 29.68 2.35 -21.03
C LYS A 106 30.77 1.60 -21.80
N LYS A 107 30.45 0.46 -22.42
CA LYS A 107 31.38 -0.30 -23.25
C LYS A 107 31.87 0.53 -24.45
N SER A 108 30.98 1.26 -25.10
CA SER A 108 31.30 2.13 -26.25
C SER A 108 32.15 3.34 -25.84
N LEU A 109 31.99 3.84 -24.62
CA LEU A 109 32.80 4.91 -24.05
C LEU A 109 34.23 4.44 -23.71
N GLU A 110 34.37 3.22 -23.20
CA GLU A 110 35.70 2.65 -22.90
C GLU A 110 36.46 2.23 -24.18
N THR A 111 35.76 1.80 -25.24
CA THR A 111 36.40 1.53 -26.55
C THR A 111 36.76 2.79 -27.32
N SER A 112 36.13 3.94 -27.04
CA SER A 112 36.52 5.24 -27.63
C SER A 112 37.67 5.91 -26.87
N LYS A 113 37.80 5.69 -25.55
CA LYS A 113 38.96 6.14 -24.76
C LYS A 113 40.31 5.55 -25.19
N SER A 114 40.34 4.38 -25.82
CA SER A 114 41.59 3.75 -26.29
C SER A 114 42.10 4.30 -27.64
N LYS A 115 41.35 5.18 -28.31
CA LYS A 115 41.74 5.79 -29.60
C LYS A 115 42.06 7.29 -29.57
N GLU A 116 41.77 8.03 -28.51
CA GLU A 116 42.05 9.47 -28.44
C GLU A 116 43.02 9.82 -27.31
N LYS A 117 44.31 9.62 -27.61
CA LYS A 117 45.40 10.26 -26.89
C LYS A 117 45.77 11.60 -27.54
N SER A 118 44.79 12.48 -27.81
CA SER A 118 45.03 13.89 -28.19
C SER A 118 43.76 14.75 -28.27
N SER A 119 43.11 15.08 -27.15
CA SER A 119 42.67 16.46 -26.83
C SER A 119 41.94 16.46 -25.49
N LYS A 120 42.68 16.77 -24.42
CA LYS A 120 42.14 16.92 -23.07
C LYS A 120 41.73 18.37 -22.88
N SER A 121 40.44 18.65 -22.73
CA SER A 121 39.95 19.72 -21.82
C SER A 121 38.42 19.75 -21.68
N SER A 122 37.63 19.48 -22.73
CA SER A 122 36.17 19.74 -22.69
C SER A 122 35.31 18.50 -22.35
N ALA A 123 35.65 17.32 -22.90
CA ALA A 123 34.82 16.11 -22.74
C ALA A 123 34.86 15.51 -21.32
N ASN A 124 35.99 15.63 -20.63
CA ASN A 124 36.16 15.05 -19.29
C ASN A 124 35.31 15.77 -18.24
N ASN A 125 35.11 17.07 -18.41
CA ASN A 125 34.36 17.90 -17.45
C ASN A 125 32.84 17.65 -17.57
N PHE A 126 32.37 17.26 -18.76
CA PHE A 126 30.97 16.93 -19.00
C PHE A 126 30.56 15.63 -18.30
N SER A 127 31.35 14.56 -18.44
CA SER A 127 31.07 13.27 -17.78
C SER A 127 31.16 13.36 -16.25
N ILE A 128 32.14 14.10 -15.71
CA ILE A 128 32.30 14.28 -14.25
C ILE A 128 31.08 15.03 -13.67
N ASN A 129 30.55 16.02 -14.38
CA ASN A 129 29.37 16.76 -13.93
C ASN A 129 28.11 15.88 -13.95
N GLN A 130 27.97 14.98 -14.92
CA GLN A 130 26.84 14.06 -15.00
C GLN A 130 26.83 13.05 -13.84
N GLU A 131 27.98 12.45 -13.54
CA GLU A 131 28.12 11.52 -12.42
C GLU A 131 27.74 12.18 -11.09
N LYS A 132 28.26 13.39 -10.84
CA LYS A 132 27.94 14.20 -9.65
C LYS A 132 26.45 14.52 -9.53
N ILE A 133 25.78 14.83 -10.64
CA ILE A 133 24.33 15.06 -10.65
C ILE A 133 23.57 13.77 -10.31
N ILE A 134 23.96 12.64 -10.90
CA ILE A 134 23.31 11.34 -10.64
C ILE A 134 23.45 10.97 -9.16
N LEU A 135 24.67 11.05 -8.60
CA LEU A 135 24.90 10.80 -7.18
C LEU A 135 24.04 11.73 -6.32
N GLY A 136 24.01 13.02 -6.63
CA GLY A 136 23.20 13.97 -5.91
C GLY A 136 21.70 13.66 -5.95
N LEU A 137 21.17 13.24 -7.10
CA LEU A 137 19.77 12.83 -7.25
C LEU A 137 19.46 11.54 -6.47
N VAL A 138 20.36 10.56 -6.50
CA VAL A 138 20.25 9.33 -5.71
C VAL A 138 20.25 9.65 -4.22
N SER A 139 21.12 10.55 -3.75
CA SER A 139 21.12 10.99 -2.36
C SER A 139 19.80 11.63 -1.95
N LEU A 140 19.19 12.46 -2.81
CA LEU A 140 17.85 13.03 -2.55
C LEU A 140 16.77 11.95 -2.45
N GLN A 141 16.78 10.97 -3.35
CA GLN A 141 15.83 9.85 -3.32
C GLN A 141 15.98 8.99 -2.06
N SER A 142 17.21 8.84 -1.57
CA SER A 142 17.51 8.15 -0.31
C SER A 142 17.23 8.98 0.95
N GLY A 143 16.66 10.19 0.82
CA GLY A 143 16.34 11.06 1.96
C GLY A 143 17.55 11.77 2.56
N ASN A 144 18.68 11.85 1.84
CA ASN A 144 19.93 12.46 2.31
C ASN A 144 20.24 13.76 1.54
N PRO A 145 19.53 14.87 1.82
CA PRO A 145 19.73 16.13 1.10
C PRO A 145 21.10 16.77 1.34
N ASP A 146 21.75 16.53 2.48
CA ASP A 146 23.11 17.04 2.74
C ASP A 146 24.16 16.43 1.80
N GLN A 147 24.10 15.11 1.58
CA GLN A 147 24.96 14.43 0.61
C GLN A 147 24.69 14.90 -0.83
N ALA A 148 23.42 15.22 -1.14
CA ALA A 148 23.08 15.78 -2.45
C ALA A 148 23.73 17.16 -2.68
N VAL A 149 23.76 18.01 -1.65
CA VAL A 149 24.47 19.30 -1.69
C VAL A 149 25.96 19.09 -1.93
N GLU A 150 26.58 18.11 -1.27
CA GLU A 150 28.00 17.80 -1.42
C GLU A 150 28.33 17.39 -2.87
N HIS A 151 27.61 16.41 -3.42
CA HIS A 151 27.84 15.93 -4.78
C HIS A 151 27.66 17.02 -5.84
N MET A 152 26.68 17.92 -5.67
CA MET A 152 26.34 18.96 -6.64
C MET A 152 26.94 20.34 -6.29
N GLN A 153 27.89 20.40 -5.35
CA GLN A 153 28.40 21.65 -4.80
C GLN A 153 29.02 22.57 -5.86
N ASP A 154 29.75 22.01 -6.83
CA ASP A 154 30.40 22.79 -7.89
C ASP A 154 29.37 23.55 -8.75
N ILE A 155 28.22 22.93 -9.01
CA ILE A 155 27.12 23.53 -9.78
C ILE A 155 26.45 24.63 -8.95
N LEU A 156 26.26 24.39 -7.65
CA LEU A 156 25.67 25.35 -6.72
C LEU A 156 26.57 26.58 -6.50
N LYS A 157 27.89 26.40 -6.45
CA LYS A 157 28.88 27.48 -6.29
C LYS A 157 29.13 28.27 -7.58
N ALA A 158 28.76 27.75 -8.74
CA ALA A 158 28.94 28.44 -10.01
C ALA A 158 28.24 29.82 -10.02
N LYS A 159 28.96 30.87 -10.40
CA LYS A 159 28.41 32.25 -10.43
C LYS A 159 27.27 32.42 -11.43
N LYS A 160 27.33 31.69 -12.55
CA LYS A 160 26.34 31.79 -13.62
C LYS A 160 25.01 31.18 -13.17
N ALA A 161 23.94 31.96 -13.25
CA ALA A 161 22.59 31.43 -13.12
C ALA A 161 22.28 30.56 -14.35
N THR A 162 22.14 29.25 -14.15
CA THR A 162 21.73 28.30 -15.18
C THR A 162 20.43 27.62 -14.77
N LYS A 163 19.64 27.18 -15.75
CA LYS A 163 18.41 26.42 -15.48
C LYS A 163 18.68 25.22 -14.56
N LEU A 164 19.72 24.45 -14.86
CA LEU A 164 20.15 23.29 -14.06
C LEU A 164 20.41 23.65 -12.59
N LYS A 165 21.14 24.74 -12.32
CA LYS A 165 21.38 25.19 -10.95
C LYS A 165 20.07 25.57 -10.24
N GLY A 166 19.11 26.16 -10.95
CA GLY A 166 17.77 26.43 -10.41
C GLY A 166 17.02 25.15 -10.09
N ASP A 167 17.03 24.17 -11.00
CA ASP A 167 16.38 22.86 -10.82
C ASP A 167 16.99 22.11 -9.62
N ILE A 168 18.31 22.16 -9.45
CA ILE A 168 19.02 21.55 -8.30
C ILE A 168 18.64 22.25 -6.98
N LEU A 169 18.60 23.59 -6.95
CA LEU A 169 18.18 24.33 -5.75
C LEU A 169 16.76 23.96 -5.32
N MET A 170 15.83 23.82 -6.28
CA MET A 170 14.48 23.35 -6.01
C MET A 170 14.47 21.93 -5.45
N ALA A 171 15.20 21.01 -6.09
CA ALA A 171 15.24 19.60 -5.70
C ALA A 171 15.81 19.41 -4.28
N ILE A 172 16.90 20.12 -3.96
CA ILE A 172 17.50 20.10 -2.62
C ILE A 172 16.58 20.73 -1.58
N GLY A 173 15.96 21.87 -1.90
CA GLY A 173 14.96 22.49 -1.02
C GLY A 173 13.82 21.54 -0.67
N ASN A 174 13.27 20.85 -1.68
CA ASN A 174 12.24 19.83 -1.50
C ASN A 174 12.74 18.65 -0.65
N GLY A 175 13.97 18.20 -0.87
CA GLY A 175 14.59 17.13 -0.08
C GLY A 175 14.71 17.49 1.40
N PHE A 176 15.17 18.71 1.71
CA PHE A 176 15.23 19.19 3.09
C PHE A 176 13.84 19.32 3.71
N LEU A 177 12.86 19.86 2.97
CA LEU A 177 11.50 20.02 3.47
C LEU A 177 10.86 18.66 3.79
N ALA A 178 11.04 17.66 2.93
CA ALA A 178 10.54 16.31 3.14
C ALA A 178 11.15 15.61 4.38
N GLN A 179 12.34 16.04 4.81
CA GLN A 179 13.03 15.53 6.01
C GLN A 179 12.76 16.40 7.26
N GLY A 180 11.86 17.39 7.18
CA GLY A 180 11.55 18.29 8.29
C GLY A 180 12.63 19.35 8.57
N HIS A 181 13.62 19.49 7.69
CA HIS A 181 14.70 20.47 7.82
C HIS A 181 14.30 21.83 7.24
N SER A 182 13.27 22.44 7.82
CA SER A 182 12.58 23.61 7.26
C SER A 182 13.47 24.84 7.10
N LYS A 183 14.48 25.02 7.97
CA LYS A 183 15.47 26.12 7.84
C LYS A 183 16.33 25.97 6.59
N GLN A 184 16.86 24.78 6.34
CA GLN A 184 17.64 24.49 5.14
C GLN A 184 16.77 24.59 3.89
N ALA A 185 15.54 24.08 3.94
CA ALA A 185 14.60 24.18 2.83
C ALA A 185 14.32 25.64 2.45
N ALA A 186 13.95 26.48 3.43
CA ALA A 186 13.70 27.91 3.24
C ALA A 186 14.91 28.64 2.63
N SER A 187 16.13 28.31 3.08
CA SER A 187 17.37 28.86 2.52
C SER A 187 17.50 28.54 1.02
N HIS A 188 17.28 27.29 0.61
CA HIS A 188 17.41 26.87 -0.80
C HIS A 188 16.33 27.50 -1.70
N TYR A 189 15.08 27.57 -1.23
CA TYR A 189 14.03 28.28 -1.97
C TYR A 189 14.31 29.78 -2.07
N GLY A 190 14.79 30.41 -1.00
CA GLY A 190 15.18 31.83 -1.02
C GLY A 190 16.33 32.12 -1.99
N LEU A 191 17.31 31.22 -2.07
CA LEU A 191 18.38 31.29 -3.08
C LEU A 191 17.82 31.16 -4.50
N PHE A 192 16.89 30.21 -4.71
CA PHE A 192 16.22 30.04 -6.00
C PHE A 192 15.46 31.31 -6.41
N LEU A 193 14.62 31.85 -5.53
CA LEU A 193 13.78 33.02 -5.83
C LEU A 193 14.60 34.26 -6.16
N ARG A 194 15.73 34.46 -5.48
CA ARG A 194 16.66 35.56 -5.73
C ARG A 194 17.41 35.41 -7.05
N ALA A 195 17.85 34.20 -7.38
CA ALA A 195 18.64 33.95 -8.59
C ALA A 195 17.79 33.73 -9.85
N TYR A 196 16.52 33.31 -9.69
CA TYR A 196 15.62 32.89 -10.77
C TYR A 196 14.22 33.53 -10.69
N PRO A 197 14.08 34.86 -10.50
CA PRO A 197 12.78 35.50 -10.24
C PRO A 197 11.78 35.40 -11.40
N LYS A 198 12.24 35.09 -12.62
CA LYS A 198 11.41 34.93 -13.83
C LYS A 198 11.23 33.45 -14.23
N SER A 199 11.65 32.51 -13.38
CA SER A 199 11.46 31.08 -13.68
C SER A 199 9.98 30.70 -13.60
N ARG A 200 9.55 29.76 -14.45
CA ARG A 200 8.22 29.14 -14.35
C ARG A 200 7.97 28.46 -12.99
N HIS A 201 9.03 28.11 -12.26
CA HIS A 201 8.95 27.48 -10.94
C HIS A 201 8.90 28.51 -9.79
N THR A 202 8.91 29.82 -10.07
CA THR A 202 8.82 30.87 -9.04
C THR A 202 7.59 30.73 -8.15
N PRO A 203 6.37 30.51 -8.67
CA PRO A 203 5.19 30.32 -7.81
C PRO A 203 5.32 29.09 -6.90
N GLN A 204 5.89 28.01 -7.42
CA GLN A 204 6.12 26.78 -6.68
C GLN A 204 7.17 26.96 -5.57
N ALA A 205 8.24 27.71 -5.84
CA ALA A 205 9.25 28.04 -4.84
C ALA A 205 8.71 28.94 -3.73
N LEU A 206 7.84 29.90 -4.05
CA LEU A 206 7.15 30.74 -3.05
C LEU A 206 6.22 29.90 -2.17
N TYR A 207 5.46 28.99 -2.76
CA TYR A 207 4.61 28.06 -2.02
C TYR A 207 5.41 27.24 -1.01
N TYR A 208 6.47 26.57 -1.44
CA TYR A 208 7.27 25.74 -0.54
C TYR A 208 8.10 26.54 0.46
N LEU A 209 8.52 27.76 0.10
CA LEU A 209 9.11 28.67 1.08
C LEU A 209 8.09 29.02 2.18
N GLY A 210 6.85 29.33 1.81
CA GLY A 210 5.78 29.58 2.76
C GLY A 210 5.52 28.40 3.68
N GLN A 211 5.48 27.18 3.12
CA GLN A 211 5.37 25.95 3.90
C GLN A 211 6.55 25.79 4.88
N ALA A 212 7.78 25.92 4.39
CA ALA A 212 8.97 25.84 5.24
C ALA A 212 8.99 26.92 6.34
N MET A 213 8.50 28.13 6.06
CA MET A 213 8.41 29.21 7.05
C MET A 213 7.31 28.96 8.08
N LYS A 214 6.19 28.35 7.68
CA LYS A 214 5.15 27.93 8.60
C LYS A 214 5.69 26.92 9.62
N ASP A 215 6.38 25.88 9.12
CA ASP A 215 6.97 24.83 9.96
C ASP A 215 8.08 25.34 10.90
N LEU A 216 8.65 26.53 10.66
CA LEU A 216 9.62 27.18 11.54
C LEU A 216 8.97 28.05 12.64
N GLY A 217 7.71 28.43 12.45
CA GLY A 217 6.94 29.26 13.38
C GLY A 217 6.09 28.48 14.36
N GLU A 218 5.90 27.18 14.12
CA GLU A 218 5.31 26.20 15.04
C GLU A 218 6.38 25.60 15.95
#